data_AF-A0A1B6ABK3-F1
#
_entry.id   AF-A0A1B6ABK3-F1
#
_cell.length_a   1.000
_cell.length_b   1.000
_cell.length_c   1.000
_cell.angle_alpha   90.00
_cell.angle_beta   90.00
_cell.angle_gamma   90.00
#
_symmetry.space_group_name_H-M   'P 1'
#
loop_
_entity.id
_entity.type
_entity.pdbx_description
1 polymer ?
#
loop_
_entity_poly.entity_id
_entity_poly.type
_entity_poly.pdbx_seq_one_letter_code
_entity_poly.pdbx_strand_id
1 'polypeptide(L)'
;MTEFVEEVRSRVVRLLRMANTTDDRLRKQIVAYADATPEPPIMGSLGIGTTGCPRCRRTMWQQRDNEGPVWVCAFCGHVESVTVICPHCAVSMEPPPAGWVDRWSCSECPRVAATGESAQEIDARERDRQRALALLDQALTSHPCTTTRPPVPGPTTRPPGPEPGPGPAPTTGPGPATEPGAGPKPGAAPGLA
;
A
#
# COMPACT_ATOMS: atom_id res chain seq x y z
N MET A 1 -4.98 -28.18 4.47
CA MET A 1 -3.62 -27.77 4.05
C MET A 1 -3.39 -26.26 4.29
N THR A 2 -3.98 -25.70 5.36
CA THR A 2 -3.91 -24.28 5.73
C THR A 2 -3.10 -24.06 7.02
N GLU A 3 -3.02 -25.04 7.91
CA GLU A 3 -2.30 -24.95 9.20
C GLU A 3 -0.82 -24.58 9.07
N PHE A 4 -0.07 -25.19 8.14
CA PHE A 4 1.35 -24.83 7.97
C PHE A 4 1.54 -23.41 7.44
N VAL A 5 0.63 -22.93 6.58
CA VAL A 5 0.67 -21.57 6.05
C VAL A 5 0.30 -20.56 7.14
N GLU A 6 -0.65 -20.89 8.00
CA GLU A 6 -1.00 -20.08 9.17
C GLU A 6 0.08 -20.10 10.25
N GLU A 7 0.74 -21.24 10.47
CA GLU A 7 1.85 -21.39 11.40
C GLU A 7 3.08 -20.59 10.94
N VAL A 8 3.41 -20.62 9.65
CA VAL A 8 4.51 -19.80 9.07
C VAL A 8 4.17 -18.30 9.10
N ARG A 9 2.89 -17.94 9.07
CA ARG A 9 2.40 -16.55 9.20
C ARG A 9 2.21 -16.11 10.65
N SER A 10 2.28 -17.02 11.62
CA SER A 10 2.12 -16.70 13.04
C SER A 10 3.22 -15.76 13.52
N ARG A 11 2.83 -14.59 14.02
CA ARG A 11 3.75 -13.62 14.64
C ARG A 11 4.53 -14.22 15.79
N VAL A 12 3.93 -15.13 16.56
CA VAL A 12 4.62 -15.86 17.63
C VAL A 12 5.79 -16.65 17.06
N VAL A 13 5.58 -17.40 15.98
CA VAL A 13 6.62 -18.18 15.30
C VAL A 13 7.73 -17.27 14.79
N ARG A 14 7.38 -16.12 14.21
CA ARG A 14 8.34 -15.12 13.73
C ARG A 14 9.17 -14.50 14.87
N LEU A 15 8.54 -14.09 15.97
CA LEU A 15 9.21 -13.51 17.14
C LEU A 15 10.13 -14.53 17.81
N LEU A 16 9.69 -15.78 17.94
CA LEU A 16 10.51 -16.86 18.48
C LEU A 16 11.73 -17.17 17.60
N ARG A 17 11.58 -17.12 16.26
CA ARG A 17 12.72 -17.24 15.34
C ARG A 17 13.70 -16.08 15.46
N MET A 18 13.21 -14.84 15.58
CA MET A 18 14.06 -13.65 15.75
C MET A 18 14.81 -13.65 17.08
N ALA A 19 14.13 -14.03 18.17
CA ALA A 19 14.75 -14.14 19.48
C ALA A 19 15.79 -15.26 19.55
N ASN A 20 15.70 -16.25 18.66
CA ASN A 20 16.62 -17.39 18.54
C ASN A 20 16.99 -18.00 19.91
N THR A 21 15.97 -18.20 20.75
CA THR A 21 16.14 -18.61 22.14
C THR A 21 15.50 -19.98 22.41
N THR A 22 16.22 -20.79 23.18
CA THR A 22 15.75 -22.07 23.74
C THR A 22 15.29 -21.95 25.19
N ASP A 23 15.35 -20.76 25.80
CA ASP A 23 14.88 -20.53 27.17
C ASP A 23 13.35 -20.49 27.24
N ASP A 24 12.75 -21.49 27.89
CA ASP A 24 11.30 -21.60 28.07
C ASP A 24 10.66 -20.41 28.81
N ARG A 25 11.39 -19.77 29.72
CA ARG A 25 10.85 -18.60 30.43
C ARG A 25 10.70 -17.42 29.48
N LEU A 26 11.71 -17.17 28.66
CA LEU A 26 11.69 -16.11 27.67
C LEU A 26 10.68 -16.40 26.55
N ARG A 27 10.55 -17.66 26.12
CA ARG A 27 9.54 -18.09 25.15
C ARG A 27 8.12 -17.83 25.66
N LYS A 28 7.82 -18.17 26.93
CA LYS A 28 6.52 -17.85 27.56
C LYS A 28 6.24 -16.35 27.61
N GLN A 29 7.26 -15.53 27.89
CA GLN A 29 7.13 -14.08 27.86
C GLN A 29 6.85 -13.54 26.45
N ILE A 30 7.48 -14.10 25.42
CA ILE A 30 7.25 -13.72 24.01
C ILE A 30 5.82 -14.05 23.57
N VAL A 31 5.31 -15.23 23.94
CA VAL A 31 3.92 -15.62 23.66
C VAL A 31 2.95 -14.68 24.36
N ALA A 32 3.11 -14.47 25.67
CA ALA A 32 2.27 -13.57 26.43
C ALA A 32 2.30 -12.13 25.89
N TYR A 33 3.46 -11.67 25.41
CA TYR A 33 3.60 -10.39 24.74
C TYR A 33 2.83 -10.34 23.41
N ALA A 34 2.97 -11.36 22.56
CA ALA A 34 2.28 -11.43 21.27
C ALA A 34 0.75 -11.45 21.43
N ASP A 35 0.23 -12.16 22.43
CA ASP A 35 -1.20 -12.19 22.74
C ASP A 35 -1.70 -10.84 23.28
N ALA A 36 -0.89 -10.16 24.10
CA ALA A 36 -1.25 -8.89 24.73
C ALA A 36 -1.06 -7.66 23.83
N THR A 37 -0.37 -7.78 22.69
CA THR A 37 -0.26 -6.70 21.70
C THR A 37 -0.87 -7.13 20.38
N PRO A 38 -1.96 -6.51 19.91
CA PRO A 38 -2.52 -6.83 18.59
C PRO A 38 -1.47 -6.70 17.49
N GLU A 39 -1.61 -7.49 16.41
CA GLU A 39 -0.74 -7.44 15.24
C GLU A 39 -0.59 -6.00 14.76
N PRO A 40 0.63 -5.45 14.66
CA PRO A 40 0.79 -4.12 14.10
C PRO A 40 0.23 -4.14 12.67
N PRO A 41 -0.63 -3.19 12.29
CA PRO A 41 -1.22 -3.18 10.95
C PRO A 41 -0.11 -3.17 9.89
N ILE A 42 -0.39 -3.78 8.73
CA ILE A 42 0.55 -3.82 7.61
C ILE A 42 0.96 -2.39 7.26
N MET A 43 2.25 -2.07 7.47
CA MET A 43 2.77 -0.74 7.28
C MET A 43 2.68 -0.33 5.81
N GLY A 44 1.89 0.71 5.53
CA GLY A 44 1.90 1.37 4.23
C GLY A 44 3.18 2.17 4.01
N SER A 45 3.38 2.67 2.78
CA SER A 45 4.56 3.44 2.36
C SER A 45 4.80 4.75 3.12
N LEU A 46 3.88 5.17 3.99
CA LEU A 46 3.92 6.44 4.74
C LEU A 46 4.54 6.33 6.14
N GLY A 47 4.97 5.13 6.54
CA GLY A 47 5.60 4.90 7.84
C GLY A 47 4.61 4.76 8.99
N ILE A 48 5.10 4.94 10.22
CA ILE A 48 4.34 4.78 11.46
C ILE A 48 3.95 6.16 11.99
N GLY A 49 2.68 6.53 11.83
CA GLY A 49 2.09 7.63 12.58
C GLY A 49 1.78 7.20 14.01
N THR A 50 2.18 8.01 15.01
CA THR A 50 1.75 7.82 16.40
C THR A 50 1.23 9.13 16.99
N THR A 51 0.21 9.02 17.85
CA THR A 51 -0.31 10.16 18.64
C THR A 51 -0.76 9.67 20.02
N GLY A 52 -1.19 10.58 20.90
CA GLY A 52 -1.71 10.25 22.23
C GLY A 52 -3.22 10.00 22.21
N CYS A 53 -3.68 8.95 22.90
CA CYS A 53 -5.10 8.65 23.03
C CYS A 53 -5.80 9.66 23.94
N PRO A 54 -6.89 10.30 23.49
CA PRO A 54 -7.62 11.26 24.33
C PRO A 54 -8.26 10.60 25.56
N ARG A 55 -8.55 9.29 25.52
CA ARG A 55 -9.19 8.55 26.62
C ARG A 55 -8.23 8.08 27.70
N CYS A 56 -7.13 7.43 27.32
CA CYS A 56 -6.22 6.78 28.28
C CYS A 56 -4.80 7.35 28.26
N ARG A 57 -4.54 8.39 27.44
CA ARG A 57 -3.25 9.04 27.23
C ARG A 57 -2.10 8.14 26.77
N ARG A 58 -2.40 6.90 26.37
CA ARG A 58 -1.41 5.97 25.79
C ARG A 58 -1.31 6.14 24.28
N THR A 59 -0.30 5.54 23.68
CA THR A 59 -0.04 5.62 22.24
C THR A 59 -1.20 5.08 21.40
N MET A 60 -1.58 5.87 20.40
CA MET A 60 -2.40 5.47 19.25
C MET A 60 -1.52 5.32 18.03
N TRP A 61 -1.90 4.40 17.16
CA TRP A 61 -1.22 4.10 15.91
C TRP A 61 -2.15 4.43 14.76
N GLN A 62 -1.59 5.02 13.70
CA GLN A 62 -2.35 5.26 12.48
C GLN A 62 -2.51 3.94 11.73
N GLN A 63 -3.75 3.57 11.43
CA GLN A 63 -4.12 2.47 10.56
C GLN A 63 -4.85 3.03 9.34
N ARG A 64 -4.87 2.29 8.23
CA ARG A 64 -5.75 2.57 7.10
C ARG A 64 -6.81 1.49 7.01
N ASP A 65 -8.06 1.90 6.91
CA ASP A 65 -9.18 1.04 6.55
C ASP A 65 -9.72 1.43 5.15
N ASN A 66 -10.88 0.89 4.78
CA ASN A 66 -11.52 1.19 3.50
C ASN A 66 -12.14 2.58 3.43
N GLU A 67 -12.36 3.23 4.57
CA GLU A 67 -12.99 4.55 4.71
C GLU A 67 -11.94 5.66 4.89
N GLY A 68 -10.69 5.34 5.22
CA GLY A 68 -9.59 6.29 5.30
C GLY A 68 -8.56 5.93 6.38
N PRO A 69 -7.70 6.88 6.77
CA PRO A 69 -6.83 6.69 7.91
C PRO A 69 -7.62 6.86 9.22
N VAL A 70 -7.38 5.95 10.17
CA VAL A 70 -7.97 5.93 11.51
C VAL A 70 -6.86 5.80 12.55
N TRP A 71 -7.03 6.44 13.70
CA TRP A 71 -6.17 6.27 14.85
C TRP A 71 -6.72 5.17 15.76
N VAL A 72 -5.91 4.17 16.09
CA VAL A 72 -6.31 3.07 16.98
C VAL A 72 -5.42 3.03 18.21
N CYS A 73 -6.02 3.11 19.39
CA CYS A 73 -5.31 2.94 20.65
C CYS A 73 -5.05 1.47 20.95
N ALA A 74 -3.77 1.08 20.97
CA ALA A 74 -3.37 -0.31 21.24
C ALA A 74 -3.71 -0.81 22.65
N PHE A 75 -4.06 0.08 23.59
CA PHE A 75 -4.36 -0.31 24.97
C PHE A 75 -5.84 -0.37 25.30
N CYS A 76 -6.61 0.67 24.96
CA CYS A 76 -8.04 0.74 25.31
C CYS A 76 -8.97 0.44 24.13
N GLY A 77 -8.42 0.19 22.93
CA GLY A 77 -9.21 -0.08 21.72
C GLY A 77 -9.98 1.13 21.18
N HIS A 78 -9.74 2.35 21.69
CA HIS A 78 -10.37 3.55 21.14
C HIS A 78 -9.94 3.77 19.69
N VAL A 79 -10.93 3.97 18.82
CA VAL A 79 -10.74 4.31 17.41
C VAL A 79 -11.22 5.75 17.18
N GLU A 80 -10.42 6.54 16.48
CA GLU A 80 -10.74 7.91 16.09
C GLU A 80 -10.50 8.07 14.58
N SER A 81 -11.56 8.42 13.84
CA SER A 81 -11.47 8.66 12.41
C SER A 81 -10.75 9.98 12.13
N VAL A 82 -9.88 10.01 11.13
CA VAL A 82 -9.29 11.26 10.66
C VAL A 82 -10.30 11.97 9.76
N THR A 83 -10.53 13.25 9.98
CA THR A 83 -11.27 14.11 9.04
C THR A 83 -10.39 15.30 8.68
N VAL A 84 -10.23 15.54 7.38
CA VAL A 84 -9.52 16.71 6.87
C VAL A 84 -10.54 17.67 6.28
N ILE A 85 -10.50 18.94 6.72
CA ILE A 85 -11.39 19.99 6.24
C ILE A 85 -10.64 20.89 5.28
N CYS A 86 -11.23 21.18 4.12
CA CYS A 86 -10.66 22.13 3.18
C CYS A 86 -10.71 23.54 3.77
N PRO A 87 -9.58 24.27 3.89
CA PRO A 87 -9.58 25.60 4.50
C PRO A 87 -10.32 26.66 3.68
N HIS A 88 -10.50 26.40 2.38
CA HIS A 88 -11.18 27.33 1.47
C HIS A 88 -12.69 27.10 1.40
N CYS A 89 -13.11 25.84 1.26
CA CYS A 89 -14.52 25.51 1.07
C CYS A 89 -15.23 25.14 2.38
N ALA A 90 -14.47 24.92 3.47
CA ALA A 90 -14.98 24.45 4.75
C ALA A 90 -15.77 23.13 4.67
N VAL A 91 -15.51 22.31 3.66
CA VAL A 91 -16.09 20.98 3.48
C VAL A 91 -15.09 19.90 3.87
N SER A 92 -15.61 18.75 4.31
CA SER A 92 -14.81 17.54 4.49
C SER A 92 -14.22 17.10 3.15
N MET A 93 -12.92 16.84 3.15
CA MET A 93 -12.21 16.32 1.99
C MET A 93 -12.43 14.81 1.88
N GLU A 94 -12.40 14.31 0.66
CA GLU A 94 -12.51 12.90 0.38
C GLU A 94 -11.18 12.19 0.70
N PRO A 95 -11.23 11.05 1.40
CA PRO A 95 -10.05 10.28 1.74
C PRO A 95 -9.44 9.63 0.49
N PRO A 96 -8.12 9.42 0.46
CA PRO A 96 -7.48 8.68 -0.62
C PRO A 96 -7.95 7.22 -0.63
N PRO A 97 -8.07 6.59 -1.81
CA PRO A 97 -8.37 5.16 -1.89
C PRO A 97 -7.32 4.30 -1.16
N ALA A 98 -7.74 3.12 -0.69
CA ALA A 98 -6.85 2.16 -0.03
C ALA A 98 -5.61 1.86 -0.92
N GLY A 99 -4.42 1.93 -0.34
CA GLY A 99 -3.14 1.70 -1.03
C GLY A 99 -2.57 2.91 -1.79
N TRP A 100 -3.27 4.04 -1.88
CA TRP A 100 -2.76 5.27 -2.51
C TRP A 100 -1.96 6.16 -1.55
N VAL A 101 -1.19 7.11 -2.08
CA VAL A 101 -0.52 8.13 -1.26
C VAL A 101 -1.52 8.89 -0.38
N ASP A 102 -1.07 9.39 0.78
CA ASP A 102 -1.92 10.14 1.71
C ASP A 102 -2.28 11.51 1.14
N ARG A 103 -3.32 11.53 0.30
CA ARG A 103 -3.73 12.70 -0.45
C ARG A 103 -5.25 12.79 -0.49
N TRP A 104 -5.77 13.57 0.42
CA TRP A 104 -7.16 13.99 0.50
C TRP A 104 -7.46 15.00 -0.62
N SER A 105 -8.64 14.91 -1.22
CA SER A 105 -9.11 15.83 -2.27
C SER A 105 -10.36 16.56 -1.85
N CYS A 106 -10.42 17.87 -2.10
CA CYS A 106 -11.66 18.62 -1.90
C CYS A 106 -12.59 18.38 -3.09
N SER A 107 -13.87 18.10 -2.83
CA SER A 107 -14.88 17.92 -3.88
C SER A 107 -15.24 19.23 -4.60
N GLU A 108 -15.05 20.37 -3.92
CA GLU A 108 -15.48 21.69 -4.39
C GLU A 108 -14.36 22.53 -5.04
N CYS A 109 -13.10 22.13 -4.86
CA CYS A 109 -11.97 22.89 -5.41
C CYS A 109 -10.75 21.99 -5.64
N PRO A 110 -9.77 22.42 -6.46
CA PRO A 110 -8.62 21.58 -6.82
C PRO A 110 -7.59 21.38 -5.69
N ARG A 111 -7.89 21.81 -4.45
CA ARG A 111 -6.96 21.67 -3.33
C ARG A 111 -6.84 20.22 -2.88
N VAL A 112 -5.62 19.88 -2.48
CA VAL A 112 -5.26 18.58 -1.91
C VAL A 112 -4.50 18.77 -0.60
N ALA A 113 -4.66 17.81 0.31
CA ALA A 113 -4.05 17.82 1.64
C ALA A 113 -3.56 16.42 2.02
N ALA A 114 -2.51 16.34 2.83
CA ALA A 114 -2.14 15.13 3.54
C ALA A 114 -2.74 15.14 4.96
N THR A 115 -2.83 13.97 5.58
CA THR A 115 -3.30 13.84 6.96
C THR A 115 -2.40 14.65 7.89
N GLY A 116 -3.00 15.53 8.69
CA GLY A 116 -2.29 16.35 9.68
C GLY A 116 -1.69 17.65 9.13
N GLU A 117 -1.82 17.94 7.83
CA GLU A 117 -1.42 19.24 7.32
C GLU A 117 -2.33 20.35 7.85
N SER A 118 -1.70 21.47 8.17
CA SER A 118 -2.38 22.70 8.58
C SER A 118 -3.01 23.41 7.39
N ALA A 119 -4.04 24.23 7.67
CA ALA A 119 -4.64 25.13 6.69
C ALA A 119 -3.59 26.01 5.98
N GLN A 120 -2.58 26.48 6.72
CA GLN A 120 -1.53 27.35 6.18
C GLN A 120 -0.63 26.63 5.18
N GLU A 121 -0.28 25.36 5.42
CA GLU A 121 0.51 24.54 4.52
C GLU A 121 -0.26 24.22 3.23
N ILE A 122 -1.55 23.89 3.36
CA ILE A 122 -2.45 23.66 2.21
C ILE A 122 -2.51 24.92 1.33
N ASP A 123 -2.70 26.09 1.94
CA ASP A 123 -2.77 27.36 1.21
C ASP A 123 -1.42 27.77 0.61
N ALA A 124 -0.30 27.50 1.30
CA ALA A 124 1.04 27.76 0.77
C ALA A 124 1.29 26.97 -0.50
N ARG A 125 1.00 25.67 -0.49
CA ARG A 125 1.14 24.83 -1.67
C ARG A 125 0.22 25.22 -2.80
N GLU A 126 -1.02 25.64 -2.51
CA GLU A 126 -1.92 26.12 -3.56
C GLU A 126 -1.41 27.43 -4.19
N ARG A 127 -0.84 28.36 -3.39
CA ARG A 127 -0.19 29.55 -3.94
C ARG A 127 0.99 29.19 -4.84
N ASP A 128 1.80 28.21 -4.45
CA ASP A 128 2.92 27.77 -5.28
C ASP A 128 2.44 27.10 -6.58
N ARG A 129 1.34 26.31 -6.53
CA ARG A 129 0.69 25.76 -7.73
C ARG A 129 0.24 26.87 -8.68
N GLN A 130 -0.42 27.90 -8.16
CA GLN A 130 -0.89 29.04 -8.95
C GLN A 130 0.27 29.82 -9.59
N ARG A 131 1.36 30.04 -8.85
CA ARG A 131 2.58 30.65 -9.39
C ARG A 131 3.18 29.83 -10.53
N ALA A 132 3.25 28.50 -10.37
CA ALA A 132 3.79 27.62 -11.40
C ALA A 132 2.95 27.66 -12.68
N LEU A 133 1.61 27.69 -12.56
CA LEU A 133 0.71 27.83 -13.71
C LEU A 133 0.88 29.18 -14.40
N ALA A 134 1.00 30.28 -13.65
CA ALA A 134 1.23 31.61 -14.22
C ALA A 134 2.56 31.68 -14.99
N LEU A 135 3.62 31.05 -14.47
CA LEU A 135 4.90 30.96 -15.18
C LEU A 135 4.81 30.11 -16.45
N LEU A 136 4.02 29.03 -16.43
CA LEU A 136 3.77 28.20 -17.61
C LEU A 136 3.02 28.99 -18.68
N ASP A 137 1.97 29.73 -18.32
CA ASP A 137 1.22 30.58 -19.25
C ASP A 137 2.12 31.67 -19.85
N GLN A 138 3.00 32.28 -19.04
CA GLN A 138 4.00 33.22 -19.52
C GLN A 138 4.96 32.59 -20.53
N ALA A 139 5.46 31.38 -20.26
CA ALA A 139 6.35 30.68 -21.17
C ALA A 139 5.67 30.30 -22.50
N LEU A 140 4.41 29.86 -22.43
CA LEU A 140 3.62 29.52 -23.63
C LEU A 140 3.29 30.75 -24.48
N THR A 141 3.14 31.92 -23.86
CA THR A 141 2.91 33.19 -24.58
C THR A 141 4.19 33.82 -25.12
N SER A 142 5.31 33.71 -24.40
CA SER A 142 6.62 34.25 -24.83
C SER A 142 7.29 33.41 -25.91
N HIS A 143 6.98 32.11 -25.96
CA HIS A 143 7.43 31.19 -27.00
C HIS A 143 6.20 30.64 -27.73
N PRO A 144 5.52 31.44 -28.58
CA PRO A 144 4.49 30.89 -29.43
C PRO A 144 5.15 29.75 -30.19
N CYS A 145 4.66 28.54 -29.95
CA CYS A 145 5.22 27.35 -30.56
C CYS A 145 4.96 27.49 -32.06
N THR A 146 5.92 28.04 -32.80
CA THR A 146 5.94 28.05 -34.25
C THR A 146 6.17 26.60 -34.65
N THR A 147 5.10 25.81 -34.55
CA THR A 147 5.04 24.48 -35.14
C THR A 147 4.94 24.71 -36.64
N THR A 148 6.03 25.18 -37.24
CA THR A 148 6.30 24.94 -38.65
C THR A 148 6.54 23.44 -38.70
N ARG A 149 5.44 22.69 -38.81
CA ARG A 149 5.47 21.25 -39.06
C ARG A 149 6.42 21.07 -40.24
N PRO A 150 7.61 20.46 -40.05
CA PRO A 150 8.50 20.22 -41.17
C PRO A 150 7.69 19.46 -42.23
N PRO A 151 7.83 19.79 -43.51
CA PRO A 151 7.11 19.08 -44.56
C PRO A 151 7.33 17.60 -44.35
N VAL A 152 6.24 16.85 -44.21
CA VAL A 152 6.28 15.40 -44.08
C VAL A 152 7.10 14.91 -45.28
N PRO A 153 8.27 14.28 -45.09
CA PRO A 153 8.98 13.70 -46.22
C PRO A 153 8.01 12.72 -46.86
N GLY A 154 7.76 12.90 -48.17
CA GLY A 154 6.86 12.06 -48.94
C GLY A 154 7.21 10.58 -48.75
N PRO A 155 6.23 9.67 -48.95
CA PRO A 155 6.43 8.25 -48.69
C PRO A 155 7.66 7.75 -49.42
N THR A 156 8.75 7.49 -48.68
CA THR A 156 9.93 6.83 -49.22
C THR A 156 9.51 5.42 -49.59
N THR A 157 9.47 5.14 -50.89
CA THR A 157 9.21 3.81 -51.43
C THR A 157 10.25 2.86 -50.84
N ARG A 158 9.85 2.09 -49.82
CA ARG A 158 10.71 1.08 -49.21
C ARG A 158 10.95 0.00 -50.27
N PRO A 159 12.20 -0.29 -50.65
CA PRO A 159 12.46 -1.41 -51.54
C PRO A 159 11.93 -2.71 -50.88
N PRO A 160 11.40 -3.66 -51.68
CA PRO A 160 10.87 -4.90 -51.15
C PRO A 160 11.96 -5.63 -50.38
N GLY A 161 11.72 -5.85 -49.09
CA GLY A 161 12.59 -6.67 -48.26
C GLY A 161 12.53 -8.13 -48.70
N PRO A 162 13.62 -8.90 -48.53
CA PRO A 162 13.65 -10.31 -48.86
C PRO A 162 12.58 -11.08 -48.06
N GLU A 163 11.95 -12.05 -48.73
CA GLU A 163 10.89 -12.88 -48.15
C GLU A 163 11.35 -13.56 -46.86
N PRO A 164 10.50 -13.61 -45.82
CA PRO A 164 10.78 -14.37 -44.62
C PRO A 164 10.80 -15.87 -44.97
N GLY A 165 11.96 -16.50 -44.76
CA GLY A 165 12.13 -17.94 -44.92
C GLY A 165 11.27 -18.75 -43.94
N PRO A 166 11.05 -20.05 -44.23
CA PRO A 166 10.18 -20.91 -43.43
C PRO A 166 10.69 -21.03 -41.99
N GLY A 167 9.82 -20.68 -41.03
CA GLY A 167 10.09 -20.80 -39.61
C GLY A 167 10.25 -22.26 -39.16
N PRO A 168 11.05 -22.54 -38.12
CA PRO A 168 11.27 -23.89 -37.64
C PRO A 168 10.00 -24.50 -37.02
N ALA A 169 9.87 -25.81 -37.18
CA ALA A 169 8.77 -26.61 -36.67
C ALA A 169 8.71 -26.62 -35.13
N PRO A 170 7.50 -26.72 -34.54
CA PRO A 170 7.33 -26.70 -33.09
C PRO A 170 7.90 -27.96 -32.43
N THR A 171 8.73 -27.77 -31.41
CA THR A 171 9.29 -28.83 -30.58
C THR A 171 8.24 -29.32 -29.58
N THR A 172 7.83 -30.58 -29.71
CA THR A 172 6.95 -31.28 -28.77
C THR A 172 7.65 -31.48 -27.43
N GLY A 173 7.15 -30.85 -26.37
CA GLY A 173 7.62 -31.06 -24.99
C GLY A 173 7.09 -32.35 -24.36
N PRO A 174 7.82 -32.98 -23.42
CA PRO A 174 7.41 -34.21 -22.77
C PRO A 174 6.31 -33.96 -21.71
N GLY A 175 5.39 -34.92 -21.60
CA GLY A 175 4.19 -34.88 -20.76
C GLY A 175 4.46 -35.03 -19.25
N PRO A 176 3.40 -34.84 -18.42
CA PRO A 176 3.52 -34.78 -16.96
C PRO A 176 3.76 -36.16 -16.34
N ALA A 177 4.60 -36.15 -15.29
CA ALA A 177 4.92 -37.31 -14.48
C ALA A 177 3.77 -37.68 -13.52
N THR A 178 3.47 -38.97 -13.47
CA THR A 178 2.53 -39.64 -12.57
C THR A 178 2.98 -39.54 -11.11
N GLU A 179 2.10 -39.04 -10.23
CA GLU A 179 2.28 -39.06 -8.77
C GLU A 179 2.08 -40.48 -8.19
N PRO A 180 2.91 -40.93 -7.24
CA PRO A 180 2.66 -42.15 -6.48
C PRO A 180 2.03 -41.86 -5.11
N GLY A 181 0.94 -42.59 -4.83
CA GLY A 181 0.79 -43.34 -3.57
C GLY A 181 0.32 -42.58 -2.33
N ALA A 182 -0.99 -42.65 -2.06
CA ALA A 182 -1.57 -42.39 -0.75
C ALA A 182 -1.10 -43.44 0.28
N GLY A 183 -0.40 -42.99 1.32
CA GLY A 183 -0.08 -43.76 2.53
C GLY A 183 -1.18 -43.66 3.61
N PRO A 184 -1.20 -44.60 4.58
CA PRO A 184 -2.39 -44.92 5.37
C PRO A 184 -2.62 -44.00 6.59
N LYS A 185 -3.90 -43.86 6.94
CA LYS A 185 -4.42 -43.18 8.15
C LYS A 185 -3.87 -43.83 9.43
N PRO A 186 -3.33 -43.06 10.40
CA PRO A 186 -3.14 -43.54 11.76
C PRO A 186 -4.47 -43.54 12.52
N GLY A 187 -4.63 -44.59 13.32
CA GLY A 187 -5.86 -44.97 14.00
C GLY A 187 -6.19 -44.13 15.22
N ALA A 188 -7.47 -44.16 15.56
CA ALA A 188 -8.04 -43.65 16.79
C ALA A 188 -7.47 -44.38 18.02
N ALA A 189 -7.11 -43.63 19.05
CA ALA A 189 -6.89 -44.15 20.39
C ALA A 189 -8.17 -44.01 21.24
N PRO A 190 -8.47 -44.98 22.11
CA PRO A 190 -9.66 -44.97 22.95
C PRO A 190 -9.46 -44.06 24.17
N GLY A 191 -10.54 -43.38 24.55
CA GLY A 191 -10.64 -42.67 25.82
C GLY A 191 -10.57 -43.63 27.01
N LEU A 192 -9.88 -43.17 28.05
CA LEU A 192 -9.87 -43.78 29.37
C LEU A 192 -9.92 -42.65 30.41
N ALA A 193 -10.89 -42.80 31.31
CA ALA A 193 -11.20 -42.05 32.53
C ALA A 193 -11.88 -40.69 32.38
#